data_AF-A0A225UGS7-F1
#
_entry.id   AF-A0A225UGS7-F1
#
_cell.length_a   1.000
_cell.length_b   1.000
_cell.length_c   1.000
_cell.angle_alpha   90.00
_cell.angle_beta   90.00
_cell.angle_gamma   90.00
#
_symmetry.space_group_name_H-M   'P 1'
#
loop_
_entity.id
_entity.type
_entity.pdbx_description
1 polymer ?
#
loop_
_entity_poly.entity_id
_entity_poly.type
_entity_poly.pdbx_seq_one_letter_code
_entity_poly.pdbx_strand_id
1 'polypeptide(L)'
;MWLSKYGDSTEAAYVNNLDTVNMASVEGALMYVQAEGINVNEQSVKCHRKNDMQYVVFYEMTIVQPTYSIKYYENHSPPEYGDFVAMDGAKCTNAGSDIPTSCKLYYGLDGVKDIGPNVGCNPQGSDPRAPYPNNYWCSFPNSCAQKYRADKTAECRAQYNGGLCPIGVSPDGETC
;
A
#
# COMPACT_ATOMS: atom_id res chain seq x y z
N MET A 1 16.49 11.38 -2.30
CA MET A 1 15.17 10.92 -1.85
C MET A 1 14.11 11.67 -2.65
N TRP A 2 13.19 10.97 -3.31
CA TRP A 2 12.04 11.61 -3.96
C TRP A 2 10.99 11.97 -2.89
N LEU A 3 10.39 13.15 -2.97
CA LEU A 3 9.37 13.61 -2.02
C LEU A 3 8.07 13.90 -2.76
N SER A 4 6.95 13.59 -2.11
CA SER A 4 5.63 13.85 -2.64
C SER A 4 5.40 15.34 -2.84
N LYS A 5 4.65 15.70 -3.87
CA LYS A 5 4.14 17.07 -4.04
C LYS A 5 3.07 17.44 -3.00
N TYR A 6 2.60 16.47 -2.21
CA TYR A 6 1.59 16.65 -1.17
C TYR A 6 2.24 16.71 0.20
N GLY A 7 1.91 17.73 0.99
CA GLY A 7 2.45 17.97 2.33
C GLY A 7 3.19 19.30 2.41
N ASP A 8 2.92 20.08 3.46
CA ASP A 8 3.46 21.44 3.62
C ASP A 8 4.86 21.47 4.28
N SER A 9 5.36 20.31 4.74
CA SER A 9 6.71 20.14 5.27
C SER A 9 7.42 18.95 4.60
N THR A 10 8.73 18.87 4.76
CA THR A 10 9.54 17.75 4.26
C THR A 10 9.05 16.41 4.81
N GLU A 11 8.72 16.37 6.11
CA GLU A 11 8.23 15.17 6.79
C GLU A 11 6.85 14.77 6.26
N ALA A 12 5.95 15.74 6.08
CA ALA A 12 4.63 15.48 5.49
C ALA A 12 4.76 14.98 4.05
N ALA A 13 5.63 15.59 3.24
CA ALA A 13 5.92 15.17 1.88
C ALA A 13 6.53 13.76 1.80
N TYR A 14 7.38 13.42 2.77
CA TYR A 14 7.95 12.09 2.90
C TYR A 14 6.90 11.04 3.26
N VAL A 15 6.07 11.30 4.29
CA VAL A 15 4.97 10.40 4.68
C VAL A 15 4.02 10.16 3.51
N ASN A 16 3.67 11.21 2.76
CA ASN A 16 2.76 11.12 1.62
C ASN A 16 3.30 10.28 0.45
N ASN A 17 4.58 9.89 0.40
CA ASN A 17 5.10 8.97 -0.62
C ASN A 17 4.50 7.57 -0.51
N LEU A 18 4.29 7.10 0.71
CA LEU A 18 3.86 5.73 1.01
C LEU A 18 2.65 5.73 1.96
N ASP A 19 1.79 6.74 1.89
CA ASP A 19 0.62 6.86 2.76
C ASP A 19 -0.55 6.02 2.25
N THR A 20 -0.57 4.72 2.61
CA THR A 20 -1.56 3.72 2.16
C THR A 20 -1.64 3.62 0.64
N VAL A 21 -0.62 2.97 0.06
CA VAL A 21 -0.44 2.92 -1.40
C VAL A 21 -0.29 1.49 -1.92
N ASN A 22 -0.75 1.27 -3.14
CA ASN A 22 -0.34 0.10 -3.91
C ASN A 22 1.09 0.30 -4.42
N MET A 23 1.87 -0.77 -4.37
CA MET A 23 3.21 -0.90 -4.91
C MET A 23 3.24 -2.04 -5.92
N ALA A 24 4.23 -2.01 -6.79
CA ALA A 24 4.53 -3.13 -7.68
C ALA A 24 6.01 -3.49 -7.57
N SER A 25 6.31 -4.77 -7.74
CA SER A 25 7.66 -5.24 -8.06
C SER A 25 8.24 -4.50 -9.27
N VAL A 26 9.56 -4.57 -9.46
CA VAL A 26 10.23 -3.95 -10.62
C VAL A 26 9.69 -4.53 -11.92
N GLU A 27 9.48 -5.85 -11.95
CA GLU A 27 8.86 -6.62 -13.04
C GLU A 27 7.41 -6.15 -13.30
N GLY A 28 6.74 -5.66 -12.26
CA GLY A 28 5.39 -5.12 -12.29
C GLY A 28 5.26 -3.67 -12.76
N ALA A 29 6.35 -2.94 -12.95
CA ALA A 29 6.28 -1.53 -13.30
C ALA A 29 5.53 -1.27 -14.61
N LEU A 30 5.77 -2.10 -15.64
CA LEU A 30 5.05 -2.01 -16.92
C LEU A 30 3.58 -2.44 -16.80
N MET A 31 3.30 -3.45 -15.97
CA MET A 31 1.91 -3.81 -15.65
C MET A 31 1.17 -2.63 -15.03
N TYR A 32 1.77 -1.95 -14.05
CA TYR A 32 1.15 -0.80 -13.41
C TYR A 32 0.84 0.31 -14.43
N VAL A 33 1.80 0.64 -15.30
CA VAL A 33 1.57 1.63 -16.35
C VAL A 33 0.41 1.22 -17.25
N GLN A 34 0.36 -0.03 -17.72
CA GLN A 34 -0.67 -0.50 -18.64
C GLN A 34 -2.05 -0.65 -17.98
N ALA A 35 -2.13 -1.37 -16.86
CA ALA A 35 -3.39 -1.71 -16.20
C ALA A 35 -4.00 -0.53 -15.44
N GLU A 36 -3.18 0.31 -14.79
CA GLU A 36 -3.65 1.41 -13.96
C GLU A 36 -3.44 2.78 -14.62
N GLY A 37 -2.32 2.97 -15.32
CA GLY A 37 -1.93 4.28 -15.84
C GLY A 37 -2.62 4.70 -17.14
N ILE A 38 -2.84 3.76 -18.08
CA ILE A 38 -3.34 4.06 -19.44
C ILE A 38 -4.48 3.15 -19.92
N ASN A 39 -5.02 2.29 -19.06
CA ASN A 39 -6.12 1.39 -19.43
C ASN A 39 -7.41 2.16 -19.71
N VAL A 40 -7.71 2.36 -21.00
CA VAL A 40 -8.89 3.11 -21.46
C VAL A 40 -10.21 2.37 -21.16
N ASN A 41 -10.16 1.05 -20.97
CA ASN A 41 -11.37 0.26 -20.72
C ASN A 41 -11.86 0.36 -19.28
N GLU A 42 -11.01 0.80 -18.35
CA GLU A 42 -11.35 0.86 -16.92
C GLU A 42 -11.25 2.27 -16.36
N GLN A 43 -10.09 2.91 -16.50
CA GLN A 43 -9.71 4.01 -15.59
C GLN A 43 -9.10 5.23 -16.27
N SER A 44 -8.73 5.14 -17.55
CA SER A 44 -8.13 6.25 -18.31
C SER A 44 -9.06 6.74 -19.40
N VAL A 45 -8.96 8.03 -19.75
CA VAL A 45 -9.57 8.56 -20.97
C VAL A 45 -8.57 8.49 -22.12
N LYS A 46 -9.05 8.40 -23.36
CA LYS A 46 -8.20 8.26 -24.54
C LYS A 46 -7.13 9.37 -24.58
N CYS A 47 -5.87 8.97 -24.77
CA CYS A 47 -4.69 9.84 -24.81
C CYS A 47 -4.40 10.62 -23.51
N HIS A 48 -4.94 10.18 -22.37
CA HIS A 48 -4.70 10.78 -21.07
C HIS A 48 -4.34 9.70 -20.06
N ARG A 49 -3.37 9.99 -19.18
CA ARG A 49 -3.00 9.06 -18.11
C ARG A 49 -3.96 9.23 -16.93
N LYS A 50 -4.25 8.16 -16.21
CA LYS A 50 -4.98 8.23 -14.93
C LYS A 50 -4.26 9.23 -14.00
N ASN A 51 -5.03 10.15 -13.42
CA ASN A 51 -4.56 11.16 -12.47
C ASN A 51 -3.34 11.99 -12.94
N ASP A 52 -3.18 12.20 -14.25
CA ASP A 52 -2.05 12.93 -14.84
C ASP A 52 -0.68 12.36 -14.42
N MET A 53 -0.58 11.04 -14.25
CA MET A 53 0.67 10.41 -13.81
C MET A 53 1.85 10.78 -14.71
N GLN A 54 2.93 11.31 -14.11
CA GLN A 54 4.12 11.74 -14.84
C GLN A 54 5.33 10.84 -14.62
N TYR A 55 5.40 10.18 -13.46
CA TYR A 55 6.58 9.45 -13.02
C TYR A 55 6.21 8.05 -12.54
N VAL A 56 7.10 7.10 -12.81
CA VAL A 56 7.18 5.82 -12.10
C VAL A 56 8.38 5.93 -11.19
N VAL A 57 8.17 5.80 -9.88
CA VAL A 57 9.23 5.94 -8.88
C VAL A 57 9.61 4.55 -8.38
N PHE A 58 10.90 4.24 -8.46
CA PHE A 58 11.46 3.01 -7.92
C PHE A 58 12.05 3.29 -6.54
N TYR A 59 11.67 2.48 -5.56
CA TYR A 59 12.20 2.53 -4.21
C TYR A 59 13.00 1.27 -3.92
N GLU A 60 14.16 1.45 -3.30
CA GLU A 60 14.80 0.41 -2.52
C GLU A 60 14.27 0.51 -1.10
N MET A 61 13.71 -0.57 -0.56
CA MET A 61 13.03 -0.58 0.73
C MET A 61 13.52 -1.70 1.61
N THR A 62 13.67 -1.40 2.90
CA THR A 62 13.76 -2.41 3.96
C THR A 62 12.40 -2.46 4.65
N ILE A 63 11.87 -3.67 4.82
CA ILE A 63 10.58 -3.90 5.46
C ILE A 63 10.82 -4.90 6.59
N VAL A 64 10.29 -4.61 7.77
CA VAL A 64 10.17 -5.59 8.87
C VAL A 64 8.68 -5.76 9.14
N GLN A 65 8.19 -6.98 9.01
CA GLN A 65 6.78 -7.29 9.19
C GLN A 65 6.48 -7.50 10.68
N PRO A 66 5.28 -7.12 11.17
CA PRO A 66 4.88 -7.44 12.52
C PRO A 66 4.91 -8.95 12.78
N THR A 67 5.47 -9.36 13.92
CA THR A 67 5.61 -10.79 14.28
C THR A 67 4.26 -11.53 14.27
N TYR A 68 3.19 -10.87 14.73
CA TYR A 68 1.85 -11.45 14.70
C TYR A 68 1.33 -11.67 13.29
N SER A 69 1.69 -10.79 12.35
CA SER A 69 1.33 -10.93 10.94
C SER A 69 2.09 -12.07 10.28
N ILE A 70 3.40 -12.19 10.50
CA ILE A 70 4.20 -13.34 10.01
C ILE A 70 3.58 -14.65 10.47
N LYS A 71 3.19 -14.75 11.76
CA LYS A 71 2.54 -15.96 12.27
C LYS A 71 1.15 -16.18 11.67
N TYR A 72 0.36 -15.13 11.48
CA TYR A 72 -0.96 -15.23 10.89
C TYR A 72 -0.91 -15.72 9.44
N TYR A 73 0.09 -15.25 8.68
CA TYR A 73 0.31 -15.56 7.27
C TYR A 73 1.40 -16.62 7.05
N GLU A 74 1.65 -17.51 8.01
CA GLU A 74 2.77 -18.47 7.94
C GLU A 74 2.72 -19.42 6.72
N ASN A 75 1.54 -19.61 6.12
CA ASN A 75 1.32 -20.43 4.93
C ASN A 75 1.09 -19.61 3.65
N HIS A 76 1.28 -18.29 3.70
CA HIS A 76 1.10 -17.42 2.55
C HIS A 76 2.26 -17.54 1.55
N SER A 77 1.99 -17.24 0.28
CA SER A 77 2.99 -17.23 -0.79
C SER A 77 2.86 -15.92 -1.58
N PRO A 78 3.87 -15.03 -1.56
CA PRO A 78 5.19 -15.19 -0.98
C PRO A 78 5.19 -15.23 0.56
N PRO A 79 6.12 -15.99 1.19
CA PRO A 79 6.22 -16.07 2.64
C PRO A 79 6.54 -14.70 3.25
N GLU A 80 6.25 -14.53 4.54
CA GLU A 80 6.48 -13.30 5.34
C GLU A 80 5.60 -12.08 4.96
N TYR A 81 4.96 -12.09 3.79
CA TYR A 81 3.95 -11.10 3.43
C TYR A 81 2.54 -11.56 3.80
N GLY A 82 1.64 -10.61 3.98
CA GLY A 82 0.21 -10.91 4.02
C GLY A 82 -0.44 -10.83 2.65
N ASP A 83 -1.76 -10.96 2.64
CA ASP A 83 -2.54 -10.79 1.41
C ASP A 83 -2.49 -9.35 0.91
N PHE A 84 -2.37 -9.18 -0.40
CA PHE A 84 -2.54 -7.91 -1.08
C PHE A 84 -3.91 -7.30 -0.77
N VAL A 85 -3.89 -6.07 -0.27
CA VAL A 85 -5.10 -5.25 -0.04
C VAL A 85 -5.04 -4.06 -0.97
N ALA A 86 -5.98 -3.96 -1.91
CA ALA A 86 -6.06 -2.79 -2.79
C ALA A 86 -6.21 -1.49 -1.98
N MET A 87 -5.51 -0.44 -2.40
CA MET A 87 -5.50 0.87 -1.75
C MET A 87 -5.81 2.00 -2.73
N ASP A 88 -6.81 2.81 -2.40
CA ASP A 88 -7.28 3.95 -3.18
C ASP A 88 -7.50 5.17 -2.28
N GLY A 89 -7.00 6.34 -2.70
CA GLY A 89 -7.22 7.60 -1.96
C GLY A 89 -6.55 7.66 -0.59
N ALA A 90 -5.40 6.97 -0.43
CA ALA A 90 -4.71 6.76 0.84
C ALA A 90 -5.52 5.94 1.86
N LYS A 91 -6.40 5.06 1.39
CA LYS A 91 -7.22 4.17 2.22
C LYS A 91 -7.21 2.76 1.62
N CYS A 92 -7.39 1.73 2.43
CA CYS A 92 -7.82 0.43 1.92
C CYS A 92 -9.11 0.59 1.10
N THR A 93 -9.12 0.08 -0.13
CA THR A 93 -10.28 0.09 -1.02
C THR A 93 -11.43 -0.68 -0.38
N ASN A 94 -12.66 -0.19 -0.52
CA ASN A 94 -13.83 -0.87 0.01
C ASN A 94 -14.08 -2.20 -0.73
N ALA A 95 -14.44 -3.24 0.01
CA ALA A 95 -15.10 -4.44 -0.47
C ALA A 95 -16.62 -4.31 -0.22
N GLY A 96 -17.35 -3.78 -1.21
CA GLY A 96 -18.76 -3.43 -1.04
C GLY A 96 -18.94 -2.14 -0.26
N SER A 97 -19.71 -2.16 0.83
CA SER A 97 -19.98 -0.97 1.64
C SER A 97 -18.91 -0.64 2.69
N ASP A 98 -17.90 -1.50 2.86
CA ASP A 98 -16.92 -1.40 3.95
C ASP A 98 -15.53 -1.86 3.50
N ILE A 99 -14.49 -1.64 4.31
CA ILE A 99 -13.13 -2.15 4.05
C ILE A 99 -13.07 -3.68 4.21
N PRO A 100 -12.19 -4.38 3.46
CA PRO A 100 -12.04 -5.82 3.56
C PRO A 100 -11.52 -6.24 4.93
N THR A 101 -11.85 -7.46 5.34
CA THR A 101 -11.38 -8.06 6.61
C THR A 101 -9.85 -8.02 6.72
N SER A 102 -9.12 -8.24 5.63
CA SER A 102 -7.66 -8.15 5.61
C SER A 102 -7.14 -6.77 6.02
N CYS A 103 -7.84 -5.68 5.68
CA CYS A 103 -7.48 -4.35 6.17
C CYS A 103 -7.86 -4.15 7.65
N LYS A 104 -8.97 -4.75 8.11
CA LYS A 104 -9.39 -4.68 9.52
C LYS A 104 -8.39 -5.34 10.45
N LEU A 105 -7.72 -6.41 9.99
CA LEU A 105 -6.68 -7.11 10.74
C LEU A 105 -5.49 -6.21 11.12
N TYR A 106 -5.21 -5.16 10.35
CA TYR A 106 -4.10 -4.24 10.64
C TYR A 106 -4.19 -3.59 12.02
N TYR A 107 -5.41 -3.39 12.52
CA TYR A 107 -5.69 -2.65 13.75
C TYR A 107 -6.74 -3.31 14.64
N GLY A 108 -7.07 -4.58 14.39
CA GLY A 108 -8.10 -5.31 15.13
C GLY A 108 -9.50 -4.67 15.07
N LEU A 109 -9.86 -4.06 13.93
CA LEU A 109 -11.14 -3.35 13.78
C LEU A 109 -12.32 -4.34 13.85
N ASP A 110 -13.45 -3.89 14.40
CA ASP A 110 -14.67 -4.72 14.54
C ASP A 110 -14.45 -6.06 15.27
N GLY A 111 -13.45 -6.11 16.17
CA GLY A 111 -13.18 -7.28 16.99
C GLY A 111 -12.43 -8.41 16.25
N VAL A 112 -11.92 -8.17 15.05
CA VAL A 112 -10.98 -9.10 14.42
C VAL A 112 -9.63 -9.06 15.13
N LYS A 113 -8.77 -10.04 14.84
CA LYS A 113 -7.43 -10.09 15.42
C LYS A 113 -6.62 -8.87 14.96
N ASP A 114 -5.96 -8.20 15.90
CA ASP A 114 -4.91 -7.24 15.58
C ASP A 114 -3.61 -8.00 15.28
N ILE A 115 -3.15 -7.93 14.04
CA ILE A 115 -1.88 -8.54 13.60
C ILE A 115 -0.82 -7.48 13.27
N GLY A 116 -1.14 -6.20 13.42
CA GLY A 116 -0.33 -5.07 13.00
C GLY A 116 -0.42 -4.77 11.49
N PRO A 117 -0.09 -3.54 11.08
CA PRO A 117 -0.12 -3.12 9.69
C PRO A 117 1.03 -3.77 8.91
N ASN A 118 0.72 -4.82 8.16
CA ASN A 118 1.70 -5.56 7.37
C ASN A 118 1.68 -5.17 5.90
N VAL A 119 2.83 -5.26 5.23
CA VAL A 119 2.86 -5.22 3.77
C VAL A 119 2.25 -6.51 3.24
N GLY A 120 1.28 -6.38 2.34
CA GLY A 120 0.67 -7.50 1.65
C GLY A 120 1.22 -7.61 0.23
N CYS A 121 1.41 -8.81 -0.32
CA CYS A 121 1.95 -8.96 -1.69
C CYS A 121 1.41 -10.21 -2.37
N ASN A 122 0.85 -10.10 -3.57
CA ASN A 122 0.35 -11.25 -4.32
C ASN A 122 0.96 -11.30 -5.72
N PRO A 123 1.16 -12.51 -6.29
CA PRO A 123 1.56 -12.65 -7.69
C PRO A 123 0.44 -12.10 -8.60
N GLN A 124 0.85 -11.33 -9.60
CA GLN A 124 -0.03 -10.70 -10.61
C GLN A 124 0.40 -11.00 -12.04
N GLY A 125 1.34 -11.93 -12.24
CA GLY A 125 1.88 -12.17 -13.58
C GLY A 125 0.91 -12.78 -14.59
N SER A 126 -0.27 -13.22 -14.14
CA SER A 126 -1.34 -13.73 -14.99
C SER A 126 -2.51 -12.76 -15.17
N ASP A 127 -2.40 -11.50 -14.73
CA ASP A 127 -3.49 -10.53 -14.90
C ASP A 127 -3.74 -10.28 -16.40
N PRO A 128 -4.99 -10.48 -16.87
CA PRO A 128 -5.30 -10.41 -18.30
C PRO A 128 -5.16 -9.00 -18.89
N ARG A 129 -5.15 -7.95 -18.06
CA ARG A 129 -4.96 -6.57 -18.52
C ARG A 129 -3.52 -6.33 -18.99
N ALA A 130 -2.56 -7.03 -18.37
CA ALA A 130 -1.14 -6.87 -18.63
C ALA A 130 -0.34 -8.04 -18.02
N PRO A 131 -0.28 -9.21 -18.68
CA PRO A 131 0.32 -10.42 -18.13
C PRO A 131 1.85 -10.40 -18.23
N TYR A 132 2.51 -9.74 -17.27
CA TYR A 132 3.97 -9.73 -17.15
C TYR A 132 4.45 -10.80 -16.16
N PRO A 133 5.30 -11.75 -16.57
CA PRO A 133 5.74 -12.84 -15.69
C PRO A 133 6.48 -12.29 -14.46
N ASN A 134 6.38 -13.03 -13.36
CA ASN A 134 7.05 -12.71 -12.07
C ASN A 134 6.67 -11.35 -11.46
N ASN A 135 5.59 -10.73 -11.91
CA ASN A 135 5.08 -9.53 -11.27
C ASN A 135 4.39 -9.85 -9.94
N TYR A 136 4.70 -9.06 -8.91
CA TYR A 136 3.95 -8.94 -7.67
C TYR A 136 3.37 -7.55 -7.51
N TRP A 137 2.13 -7.48 -7.03
CA TRP A 137 1.56 -6.26 -6.48
C TRP A 137 1.50 -6.34 -4.97
N CYS A 138 1.86 -5.23 -4.34
CA CYS A 138 1.97 -5.12 -2.92
C CYS A 138 1.16 -3.96 -2.39
N SER A 139 0.74 -4.05 -1.14
CA SER A 139 -0.04 -3.04 -0.45
C SER A 139 0.73 -2.56 0.76
N PHE A 140 1.00 -1.25 0.84
CA PHE A 140 1.72 -0.64 1.94
C PHE A 140 0.74 0.18 2.79
N PRO A 141 0.22 -0.36 3.91
CA PRO A 141 -0.92 0.25 4.60
C PRO A 141 -0.61 1.59 5.26
N ASN A 142 0.57 1.82 5.82
CA ASN A 142 0.87 3.03 6.62
C ASN A 142 -0.19 3.33 7.71
N SER A 143 0.08 4.32 8.54
CA SER A 143 -0.81 4.76 9.62
C SER A 143 -2.21 5.15 9.13
N CYS A 144 -3.21 4.84 9.94
CA CYS A 144 -4.62 5.21 9.71
C CYS A 144 -5.16 4.73 8.33
N ALA A 145 -4.80 3.53 7.90
CA ALA A 145 -5.12 2.96 6.57
C ALA A 145 -6.62 2.81 6.25
N GLN A 146 -7.49 2.92 7.25
CA GLN A 146 -8.95 2.85 7.13
C GLN A 146 -9.63 4.18 6.80
N LYS A 147 -8.88 5.29 6.74
CA LYS A 147 -9.40 6.63 6.43
C LYS A 147 -8.83 7.16 5.12
N TYR A 148 -9.62 7.96 4.40
CA TYR A 148 -9.12 8.70 3.25
C TYR A 148 -8.09 9.73 3.68
N ARG A 149 -7.21 10.13 2.77
CA ARG A 149 -6.11 11.08 3.03
C ARG A 149 -6.55 12.31 3.85
N ALA A 150 -7.66 12.92 3.46
CA ALA A 150 -8.17 14.14 4.10
C ALA A 150 -8.63 13.91 5.55
N ASP A 151 -8.97 12.68 5.91
CA ASP A 151 -9.50 12.30 7.22
C ASP A 151 -8.41 11.69 8.13
N LYS A 152 -7.17 11.59 7.65
CA LYS A 152 -6.03 11.06 8.43
C LYS A 152 -5.44 12.11 9.36
N THR A 153 -6.19 12.42 10.42
CA THR A 153 -5.73 13.36 11.45
C THR A 153 -4.53 12.82 12.22
N ALA A 154 -3.83 13.70 12.95
CA ALA A 154 -2.73 13.30 13.82
C ALA A 154 -3.20 12.30 14.89
N GLU A 155 -4.41 12.49 15.41
CA GLU A 155 -5.03 11.60 16.39
C GLU A 155 -5.31 10.22 15.79
N CYS A 156 -5.80 10.16 14.54
CA CYS A 156 -6.01 8.88 13.86
C CYS A 156 -4.69 8.14 13.63
N ARG A 157 -3.65 8.85 13.19
CA ARG A 157 -2.33 8.24 12.96
C ARG A 157 -1.65 7.80 14.25
N ALA A 158 -1.90 8.49 15.36
CA ALA A 158 -1.41 8.09 16.68
C ALA A 158 -2.16 6.87 17.22
N GLN A 159 -3.49 6.80 17.00
CA GLN A 159 -4.31 5.66 17.41
C GLN A 159 -4.04 4.42 16.56
N TYR A 160 -3.84 4.59 15.26
CA TYR A 160 -3.62 3.55 14.27
C TYR A 160 -2.26 3.78 13.62
N ASN A 161 -1.19 3.50 14.37
CA ASN A 161 0.19 3.76 14.01
C ASN A 161 0.77 2.69 13.08
N GLY A 162 2.08 2.77 12.78
CA GLY A 162 2.78 1.80 11.95
C GLY A 162 3.01 2.24 10.50
N GLY A 163 3.83 1.46 9.79
CA GLY A 163 4.17 1.64 8.39
C GLY A 163 5.44 2.44 8.15
N LEU A 164 5.37 3.64 7.54
CA LEU A 164 6.60 4.31 7.11
C LEU A 164 7.36 4.91 8.28
N CYS A 165 8.57 4.40 8.54
CA CYS A 165 9.47 4.97 9.54
C CYS A 165 9.87 6.42 9.24
N PRO A 166 10.09 7.25 10.27
CA PRO A 166 10.67 8.58 10.11
C PRO A 166 11.97 8.55 9.30
N ILE A 167 12.28 9.66 8.64
CA ILE A 167 13.50 9.78 7.82
C ILE A 167 14.73 9.42 8.65
N GLY A 168 15.52 8.45 8.17
CA GLY A 168 16.76 8.00 8.81
C GLY A 168 16.58 6.95 9.91
N VAL A 169 15.35 6.50 10.17
CA VAL A 169 15.05 5.43 11.14
C VAL A 169 14.85 4.11 10.40
N SER A 170 15.45 3.04 10.93
CA SER A 170 15.27 1.69 10.40
C SER A 170 13.99 1.05 10.96
N PRO A 171 13.29 0.21 10.18
CA PRO A 171 12.10 -0.48 10.64
C PRO A 171 12.40 -1.48 11.75
N ASP A 172 11.47 -1.60 12.69
CA ASP A 172 11.47 -2.52 13.83
C ASP A 172 10.29 -3.51 13.79
N GLY A 173 9.29 -3.28 12.92
CA GLY A 173 8.10 -4.14 12.78
C GLY A 173 7.07 -3.96 13.88
N GLU A 174 7.23 -2.96 14.75
CA GLU A 174 6.32 -2.63 15.86
C GLU A 174 5.84 -1.18 15.76
N THR A 175 6.78 -0.24 15.70
CA THR A 175 6.55 1.20 15.58
C THR A 175 6.35 1.57 14.11
N CYS A 176 7.18 0.99 13.25
CA CYS A 176 7.28 1.15 11.81
C CYS A 176 8.21 0.03 11.26
#